data_AF-A0A511HA65-F1
#
_entry.id   AF-A0A511HA65-F1
#
_cell.length_a   1.000
_cell.length_b   1.000
_cell.length_c   1.000
_cell.angle_alpha   90.00
_cell.angle_beta   90.00
_cell.angle_gamma   90.00
#
_symmetry.space_group_name_H-M   'P 1'
#
loop_
_entity.id
_entity.type
_entity.pdbx_description
1 polymer ?
#
loop_
_entity_poly.entity_id
_entity_poly.type
_entity_poly.pdbx_seq_one_letter_code
_entity_poly.pdbx_strand_id
1 'polypeptide(L)'
;MPCLAIVRAMPSRPDCRRLASVLTLVSSLLTAQAAEVSPAERVETSPGLSPDAVRRAFDSQRQTLASCMRLVSIQRGKDKAPHSIEFVPWKAGPDTDDRIRVRFTLAPDGKVQKEERQAEAWGVRSMFLDPGCVEERVKTWSFPTFPGNHDERVQVELWARFRTTEAERTAAATRLREFYGDFCKALSALKVTQQPQAGVAWRATIKRFLAEHGARVDPRIGTAMQAVGDIAGHDLPGAISIYELSMEESLATTIPCPKLRAWVKEG
;
A
#
# COMPACT_ATOMS: atom_id res chain seq x y z
N MET A 1 -17.69 28.60 -10.74
CA MET A 1 -16.35 28.06 -10.99
C MET A 1 -15.41 28.61 -9.91
N PRO A 2 -15.13 27.89 -8.82
CA PRO A 2 -14.17 28.38 -7.84
C PRO A 2 -12.77 27.86 -8.15
N CYS A 3 -11.84 28.81 -8.07
CA CYS A 3 -10.43 28.72 -8.38
C CYS A 3 -9.65 27.75 -7.49
N LEU A 4 -8.66 27.11 -8.13
CA LEU A 4 -7.44 26.59 -7.55
C LEU A 4 -6.78 27.65 -6.65
N ALA A 5 -6.83 27.44 -5.34
CA ALA A 5 -5.94 28.08 -4.38
C ALA A 5 -4.85 27.08 -3.99
N ILE A 6 -3.90 26.84 -4.91
CA ILE A 6 -2.62 26.20 -4.59
C ILE A 6 -1.64 27.34 -4.33
N VAL A 7 -1.62 27.85 -3.11
CA VAL A 7 -0.58 28.77 -2.62
C VAL A 7 -0.11 28.31 -1.26
N ARG A 8 1.17 27.91 -1.22
CA ARG A 8 2.07 27.88 -0.05
C ARG A 8 1.51 27.24 1.22
N ALA A 9 1.55 25.92 1.27
CA ALA A 9 1.87 25.21 2.50
C ALA A 9 2.79 24.07 2.11
N MET A 10 3.90 23.87 2.85
CA MET A 10 4.62 22.60 2.82
C MET A 10 3.59 21.47 2.93
N PRO A 11 3.66 20.39 2.12
CA PRO A 11 2.75 19.26 2.30
C PRO A 11 2.86 18.84 3.76
N SER A 12 1.71 18.83 4.45
CA SER A 12 1.71 18.55 5.87
C SER A 12 2.26 17.13 6.08
N ARG A 13 2.98 16.85 7.18
CA ARG A 13 3.40 15.47 7.52
C ARG A 13 2.28 14.42 7.36
N PRO A 14 0.99 14.73 7.61
CA PRO A 14 -0.14 13.87 7.27
C PRO A 14 -0.29 13.51 5.77
N ASP A 15 -0.02 14.43 4.85
CA ASP A 15 -0.08 14.20 3.40
C ASP A 15 1.11 13.35 2.93
N CYS A 16 2.29 13.56 3.52
CA CYS A 16 3.44 12.67 3.35
C CYS A 16 3.17 11.27 3.92
N ARG A 17 2.40 11.14 5.01
CA ARG A 17 1.95 9.84 5.54
C ARG A 17 0.93 9.15 4.64
N ARG A 18 0.02 9.89 3.99
CA ARG A 18 -0.92 9.31 3.00
C ARG A 18 -0.19 8.86 1.73
N LEU A 19 0.83 9.60 1.27
CA LEU A 19 1.65 9.15 0.15
C LEU A 19 2.63 8.04 0.53
N ALA A 20 3.20 8.08 1.74
CA ALA A 20 3.95 6.97 2.32
C ALA A 20 3.06 5.73 2.40
N SER A 21 1.82 5.84 2.89
CA SER A 21 0.78 4.79 2.87
C SER A 21 0.56 4.22 1.45
N VAL A 22 0.52 5.09 0.43
CA VAL A 22 0.41 4.74 -1.00
C VAL A 22 1.70 4.11 -1.56
N LEU A 23 2.85 4.36 -0.94
CA LEU A 23 4.14 3.69 -1.21
C LEU A 23 4.35 2.45 -0.31
N THR A 24 3.64 2.29 0.81
CA THR A 24 3.58 1.06 1.62
C THR A 24 2.66 0.04 0.95
N LEU A 25 1.73 0.50 0.13
CA LEU A 25 0.84 -0.27 -0.75
C LEU A 25 1.53 -1.08 -1.87
N VAL A 26 2.85 -1.20 -1.80
CA VAL A 26 3.75 -1.60 -2.89
C VAL A 26 4.54 -2.88 -2.52
N SER A 27 4.46 -3.30 -1.26
CA SER A 27 5.45 -4.17 -0.65
C SER A 27 5.13 -5.67 -0.66
N SER A 28 4.56 -6.22 -1.73
CA SER A 28 4.73 -7.65 -2.05
C SER A 28 4.24 -8.04 -3.46
N LEU A 29 5.01 -7.78 -4.52
CA LEU A 29 4.69 -8.38 -5.84
C LEU A 29 5.90 -8.86 -6.64
N LEU A 30 6.78 -9.59 -5.99
CA LEU A 30 7.55 -10.59 -6.70
C LEU A 30 7.02 -11.95 -6.27
N THR A 31 6.31 -12.62 -7.17
CA THR A 31 5.52 -13.83 -6.95
C THR A 31 6.24 -14.87 -6.10
N ALA A 32 5.81 -15.02 -4.85
CA ALA A 32 6.03 -16.24 -4.08
C ALA A 32 4.95 -17.24 -4.52
N GLN A 33 5.34 -18.34 -5.15
CA GLN A 33 4.42 -19.32 -5.74
C GLN A 33 3.57 -20.11 -4.73
N ALA A 34 3.65 -19.80 -3.42
CA ALA A 34 3.04 -20.59 -2.36
C ALA A 34 2.23 -19.80 -1.31
N ALA A 35 2.29 -18.46 -1.30
CA ALA A 35 1.41 -17.68 -0.43
C ALA A 35 -0.02 -17.71 -1.00
N GLU A 36 -0.98 -18.13 -0.19
CA GLU A 36 -2.34 -18.41 -0.66
C GLU A 36 -3.39 -17.78 0.26
N VAL A 37 -4.42 -17.22 -0.35
CA VAL A 37 -5.66 -16.89 0.34
C VAL A 37 -6.66 -18.01 0.09
N SER A 38 -7.15 -18.66 1.14
CA SER A 38 -8.16 -19.72 1.01
C SER A 38 -9.43 -19.17 0.36
N PRO A 39 -10.26 -20.01 -0.28
CA PRO A 39 -11.64 -19.65 -0.55
C PRO A 39 -12.31 -19.11 0.72
N ALA A 40 -13.36 -18.30 0.55
CA ALA A 40 -14.10 -17.81 1.71
C ALA A 40 -14.58 -19.01 2.55
N GLU A 41 -14.43 -18.96 3.86
CA GLU A 41 -14.99 -19.96 4.77
C GLU A 41 -16.44 -19.57 5.11
N ARG A 42 -16.66 -18.29 5.35
CA ARG A 42 -17.96 -17.70 5.68
C ARG A 42 -18.15 -16.40 4.90
N VAL A 43 -19.38 -16.14 4.49
CA VAL A 43 -19.82 -14.88 3.89
C VAL A 43 -21.13 -14.49 4.54
N GLU A 44 -21.22 -13.25 4.99
CA GLU A 44 -22.43 -12.63 5.50
C GLU A 44 -22.72 -11.38 4.70
N THR A 45 -23.99 -11.18 4.38
CA THR A 45 -24.50 -9.99 3.72
C THR A 45 -25.72 -9.48 4.47
N SER A 46 -25.88 -8.17 4.55
CA SER A 46 -27.19 -7.60 4.89
C SER A 46 -28.20 -7.97 3.79
N PRO A 47 -29.52 -7.88 4.06
CA PRO A 47 -30.55 -8.14 3.06
C PRO A 47 -30.29 -7.37 1.75
N GLY A 48 -30.61 -7.97 0.60
CA GLY A 48 -30.48 -7.36 -0.72
C GLY A 48 -29.48 -8.03 -1.68
N LEU A 49 -28.53 -8.84 -1.16
CA LEU A 49 -27.57 -9.57 -1.99
C LEU A 49 -27.29 -10.97 -1.43
N SER A 50 -27.22 -11.97 -2.31
CA SER A 50 -26.92 -13.35 -1.93
C SER A 50 -25.46 -13.51 -1.44
N PRO A 51 -25.22 -14.13 -0.27
CA PRO A 51 -23.87 -14.47 0.20
C PRO A 51 -23.06 -15.29 -0.81
N ASP A 52 -23.70 -16.20 -1.55
CA ASP A 52 -23.01 -17.05 -2.53
C ASP A 52 -22.54 -16.27 -3.75
N ALA A 53 -23.25 -15.21 -4.14
CA ALA A 53 -22.84 -14.35 -5.24
C ALA A 53 -21.57 -13.56 -4.86
N VAL A 54 -21.53 -13.05 -3.63
CA VAL A 54 -20.33 -12.38 -3.07
C VAL A 54 -19.17 -13.37 -2.94
N ARG A 55 -19.43 -14.59 -2.43
CA ARG A 55 -18.43 -15.66 -2.31
C ARG A 55 -17.73 -15.93 -3.63
N ARG A 56 -18.48 -16.11 -4.73
CA ARG A 56 -17.89 -16.34 -6.07
C ARG A 56 -17.01 -15.19 -6.52
N ALA A 57 -17.46 -13.94 -6.31
CA ALA A 57 -16.68 -12.76 -6.66
C ALA A 57 -15.38 -12.67 -5.84
N PHE A 58 -15.46 -12.90 -4.52
CA PHE A 58 -14.30 -12.98 -3.65
C PHE A 58 -13.33 -14.07 -4.12
N ASP A 59 -13.82 -15.30 -4.31
CA ASP A 59 -12.99 -16.44 -4.66
C ASP A 59 -12.24 -16.22 -5.98
N SER A 60 -12.83 -15.55 -6.96
CA SER A 60 -12.17 -15.23 -8.24
C SER A 60 -11.02 -14.22 -8.13
N GLN A 61 -11.01 -13.37 -7.10
CA GLN A 61 -10.09 -12.24 -6.98
C GLN A 61 -9.13 -12.37 -5.77
N ARG A 62 -9.42 -13.28 -4.83
CA ARG A 62 -8.75 -13.42 -3.52
C ARG A 62 -7.24 -13.53 -3.59
N GLN A 63 -6.68 -14.19 -4.61
CA GLN A 63 -5.23 -14.38 -4.71
C GLN A 63 -4.47 -13.07 -4.94
N THR A 64 -5.16 -12.00 -5.35
CA THR A 64 -4.56 -10.66 -5.39
C THR A 64 -4.16 -10.16 -3.98
N LEU A 65 -4.76 -10.69 -2.90
CA LEU A 65 -4.37 -10.36 -1.52
C LEU A 65 -3.07 -11.02 -1.05
N ALA A 66 -2.54 -12.02 -1.78
CA ALA A 66 -1.22 -12.58 -1.46
C ALA A 66 -0.10 -11.54 -1.54
N SER A 67 -0.33 -10.48 -2.29
CA SER A 67 0.52 -9.29 -2.37
C SER A 67 0.41 -8.30 -1.22
N CYS A 68 -0.40 -8.62 -0.22
CA CYS A 68 -0.56 -7.79 0.97
C CYS A 68 0.09 -8.43 2.18
N MET A 69 1.05 -9.33 1.97
CA MET A 69 1.77 -10.02 3.02
C MET A 69 2.46 -9.01 3.95
N ARG A 70 2.17 -9.10 5.24
CA ARG A 70 2.76 -8.25 6.26
C ARG A 70 4.24 -8.62 6.45
N LEU A 71 5.11 -7.64 6.23
CA LEU A 71 6.55 -7.75 6.47
C LEU A 71 7.00 -6.97 7.71
N VAL A 72 6.17 -6.02 8.17
CA VAL A 72 6.47 -5.10 9.26
C VAL A 72 5.31 -5.02 10.24
N SER A 73 5.64 -4.90 11.53
CA SER A 73 4.70 -4.61 12.61
C SER A 73 4.87 -3.17 13.06
N ILE A 74 3.76 -2.58 13.49
CA ILE A 74 3.70 -1.23 14.05
C ILE A 74 3.65 -1.36 15.58
N GLN A 75 4.66 -0.84 16.27
CA GLN A 75 4.74 -0.83 17.72
C GLN A 75 4.71 0.60 18.27
N ARG A 76 4.30 0.75 19.53
CA ARG A 76 4.48 2.02 20.25
C ARG A 76 5.97 2.16 20.57
N GLY A 77 6.56 3.26 20.15
CA GLY A 77 7.97 3.54 20.42
C GLY A 77 8.22 3.64 21.92
N LYS A 78 9.30 3.00 22.39
CA LYS A 78 9.63 2.94 23.82
C LYS A 78 10.15 4.27 24.39
N ASP A 79 10.76 5.13 23.56
CA ASP A 79 11.61 6.23 24.08
C ASP A 79 11.39 7.64 23.49
N LYS A 80 10.37 7.90 22.66
CA LYS A 80 10.23 9.25 22.06
C LYS A 80 8.79 9.73 21.96
N ALA A 81 8.37 10.59 22.89
CA ALA A 81 7.07 11.26 22.91
C ALA A 81 5.84 10.32 22.95
N PRO A 82 4.76 10.71 23.66
CA PRO A 82 3.48 10.04 23.49
C PRO A 82 3.13 10.12 21.99
N HIS A 83 2.84 8.97 21.37
CA HIS A 83 2.55 8.80 19.93
C HIS A 83 3.72 8.53 18.96
N SER A 84 4.94 8.22 19.40
CA SER A 84 5.90 7.62 18.44
C SER A 84 5.47 6.22 18.03
N ILE A 85 5.60 5.98 16.73
CA ILE A 85 5.38 4.70 16.09
C ILE A 85 6.75 4.16 15.68
N GLU A 86 6.99 2.89 15.95
CA GLU A 86 8.18 2.17 15.51
C GLU A 86 7.76 1.05 14.56
N PHE A 87 8.47 0.95 13.44
CA PHE A 87 8.34 -0.14 12.48
C PHE A 87 9.36 -1.20 12.83
N VAL A 88 8.91 -2.43 13.06
CA VAL A 88 9.80 -3.56 13.37
C VAL A 88 9.56 -4.70 12.39
N PRO A 89 10.57 -5.51 12.02
CA PRO A 89 10.35 -6.67 11.17
C PRO A 89 9.31 -7.59 11.80
N TRP A 90 8.27 -7.93 11.03
CA TRP A 90 7.21 -8.79 11.51
C TRP A 90 7.69 -10.23 11.59
N LYS A 91 7.49 -10.87 12.74
CA LYS A 91 7.77 -12.29 12.96
C LYS A 91 6.52 -12.97 13.49
N ALA A 92 6.06 -13.99 12.79
CA ALA A 92 4.96 -14.83 13.25
C ALA A 92 5.40 -15.59 14.52
N GLY A 93 4.61 -15.50 15.58
CA GLY A 93 4.68 -16.48 16.67
C GLY A 93 4.12 -17.84 16.24
N PRO A 94 4.36 -18.91 17.01
CA PRO A 94 3.90 -20.27 16.69
C PRO A 94 2.37 -20.37 16.54
N ASP A 95 1.61 -19.57 17.30
CA ASP A 95 0.14 -19.56 17.32
C ASP A 95 -0.46 -18.35 16.59
N THR A 96 0.26 -17.80 15.61
CA THR A 96 -0.24 -16.63 14.88
C THR A 96 -1.50 -17.00 14.11
N ASP A 97 -2.60 -16.28 14.38
CA ASP A 97 -3.87 -16.46 13.71
C ASP A 97 -3.78 -16.07 12.22
N ASP A 98 -4.01 -17.06 11.36
CA ASP A 98 -3.99 -16.91 9.91
C ASP A 98 -5.34 -16.46 9.33
N ARG A 99 -6.36 -16.31 10.17
CA ARG A 99 -7.67 -15.83 9.73
C ARG A 99 -7.61 -14.40 9.22
N ILE A 100 -8.31 -14.19 8.12
CA ILE A 100 -8.59 -12.89 7.53
C ILE A 100 -10.08 -12.65 7.72
N ARG A 101 -10.41 -11.45 8.18
CA ARG A 101 -11.78 -10.94 8.14
C ARG A 101 -11.81 -9.64 7.39
N VAL A 102 -12.63 -9.55 6.35
CA VAL A 102 -12.82 -8.34 5.55
C VAL A 102 -14.28 -7.91 5.66
N ARG A 103 -14.51 -6.68 6.09
CA ARG A 103 -15.82 -6.05 6.14
C ARG A 103 -15.82 -4.83 5.24
N PHE A 104 -16.86 -4.68 4.42
CA PHE A 104 -17.04 -3.53 3.55
C PHE A 104 -18.50 -3.31 3.18
N THR A 105 -18.77 -2.19 2.52
CA THR A 105 -20.10 -1.83 2.01
C THR A 105 -20.09 -1.82 0.49
N LEU A 106 -21.11 -2.40 -0.12
CA LEU A 106 -21.36 -2.37 -1.55
C LEU A 106 -22.48 -1.40 -1.90
N ALA A 107 -22.29 -0.68 -3.01
CA ALA A 107 -23.35 0.02 -3.70
C ALA A 107 -24.03 -0.90 -4.74
N PRO A 108 -25.24 -0.54 -5.24
CA PRO A 108 -26.01 -1.38 -6.16
C PRO A 108 -25.30 -1.71 -7.48
N ASP A 109 -24.33 -0.87 -7.87
CA ASP A 109 -23.46 -1.06 -9.03
C ASP A 109 -22.34 -2.11 -8.80
N GLY A 110 -22.31 -2.75 -7.63
CA GLY A 110 -21.31 -3.75 -7.28
C GLY A 110 -19.94 -3.16 -6.92
N LYS A 111 -19.84 -1.84 -6.69
CA LYS A 111 -18.62 -1.18 -6.26
C LYS A 111 -18.54 -1.07 -4.74
N VAL A 112 -17.33 -1.26 -4.23
CA VAL A 112 -17.00 -1.04 -2.82
C VAL A 112 -17.01 0.46 -2.54
N GLN A 113 -17.83 0.86 -1.57
CA GLN A 113 -17.97 2.26 -1.20
C GLN A 113 -16.77 2.75 -0.40
N LYS A 114 -16.33 3.97 -0.72
CA LYS A 114 -15.15 4.63 -0.14
C LYS A 114 -15.64 5.76 0.75
N GLU A 115 -16.15 5.49 1.95
CA GLU A 115 -16.62 6.59 2.81
C GLU A 115 -16.18 6.58 4.28
N GLU A 116 -15.81 7.80 4.70
CA GLU A 116 -15.21 8.28 5.94
C GLU A 116 -16.21 8.43 7.11
N ARG A 117 -17.50 8.13 6.91
CA ARG A 117 -18.56 8.59 7.85
C ARG A 117 -18.95 7.60 8.96
N GLN A 118 -18.60 6.32 8.86
CA GLN A 118 -18.90 5.34 9.91
C GLN A 118 -17.77 4.33 10.07
N ALA A 119 -17.15 4.30 11.25
CA ALA A 119 -16.03 3.41 11.59
C ALA A 119 -16.37 1.91 11.47
N GLU A 120 -17.65 1.55 11.38
CA GLU A 120 -18.11 0.16 11.25
C GLU A 120 -18.29 -0.31 9.79
N ALA A 121 -18.27 0.59 8.81
CA ALA A 121 -18.58 0.31 7.41
C ALA A 121 -17.44 -0.40 6.65
N TRP A 122 -16.21 -0.32 7.16
CA TRP A 122 -15.01 -0.91 6.59
C TRP A 122 -14.12 -1.48 7.69
N GLY A 123 -13.52 -2.65 7.45
CA GLY A 123 -12.50 -3.16 8.35
C GLY A 123 -11.82 -4.44 7.88
N VAL A 124 -10.50 -4.47 7.99
CA VAL A 124 -9.69 -5.66 7.77
C VAL A 124 -9.09 -6.11 9.10
N ARG A 125 -9.28 -7.37 9.48
CA ARG A 125 -8.56 -8.00 10.59
C ARG A 125 -7.71 -9.14 10.05
N SER A 126 -6.40 -9.01 10.20
CA SER A 126 -5.43 -10.05 9.89
C SER A 126 -4.11 -9.78 10.61
N MET A 127 -3.44 -10.86 11.04
CA MET A 127 -2.07 -10.79 11.55
C MET A 127 -1.03 -10.91 10.44
N PHE A 128 -1.34 -11.62 9.36
CA PHE A 128 -0.42 -11.87 8.25
C PHE A 128 -0.59 -10.93 7.05
N LEU A 129 -1.70 -10.20 6.94
CA LEU A 129 -1.90 -9.23 5.88
C LEU A 129 -1.82 -7.80 6.41
N ASP A 130 -1.28 -6.90 5.59
CA ASP A 130 -1.36 -5.46 5.78
C ASP A 130 -2.79 -4.96 5.49
N PRO A 131 -3.49 -4.37 6.47
CA PRO A 131 -4.87 -3.93 6.33
C PRO A 131 -5.06 -2.87 5.25
N GLY A 132 -4.11 -1.93 5.12
CA GLY A 132 -4.18 -0.86 4.12
C GLY A 132 -4.04 -1.42 2.70
N CYS A 133 -3.14 -2.39 2.51
CA CYS A 133 -3.02 -3.10 1.24
C CYS A 133 -4.28 -3.86 0.86
N VAL A 134 -4.85 -4.63 1.80
CA VAL A 134 -6.10 -5.38 1.54
C VAL A 134 -7.23 -4.43 1.17
N GLU A 135 -7.32 -3.28 1.84
CA GLU A 135 -8.32 -2.26 1.55
C GLU A 135 -8.24 -1.73 0.13
N GLU A 136 -7.07 -1.29 -0.32
CA GLU A 136 -6.95 -0.80 -1.69
C GLU A 136 -7.10 -1.90 -2.74
N ARG A 137 -6.83 -3.17 -2.41
CA ARG A 137 -7.13 -4.30 -3.31
C ARG A 137 -8.62 -4.51 -3.46
N VAL A 138 -9.33 -4.64 -2.35
CA VAL A 138 -10.77 -4.92 -2.36
C VAL A 138 -11.56 -3.76 -2.97
N LYS A 139 -11.13 -2.52 -2.78
CA LYS A 139 -11.73 -1.35 -3.44
C LYS A 139 -11.74 -1.41 -4.97
N THR A 140 -10.79 -2.12 -5.58
CA THR A 140 -10.73 -2.27 -7.05
C THR A 140 -11.48 -3.49 -7.56
N TRP A 141 -11.96 -4.36 -6.66
CA TRP A 141 -12.69 -5.55 -7.04
C TRP A 141 -14.08 -5.21 -7.56
N SER A 142 -14.61 -6.12 -8.37
CA SER A 142 -15.98 -6.03 -8.85
C SER A 142 -16.83 -7.11 -8.18
N PHE A 143 -17.98 -6.71 -7.66
CA PHE A 143 -18.98 -7.59 -7.07
C PHE A 143 -20.27 -7.58 -7.91
N PRO A 144 -21.17 -8.56 -7.71
CA PRO A 144 -22.43 -8.59 -8.44
C PRO A 144 -23.27 -7.35 -8.16
N THR A 145 -23.92 -6.82 -9.20
CA THR A 145 -24.95 -5.80 -9.07
C THR A 145 -26.19 -6.37 -8.40
N PHE A 146 -26.91 -5.56 -7.64
CA PHE A 146 -28.16 -5.96 -6.99
C PHE A 146 -29.24 -4.91 -7.18
N PRO A 147 -30.53 -5.32 -7.15
CA PRO A 147 -31.63 -4.37 -7.23
C PRO A 147 -31.61 -3.47 -6.00
N GLY A 148 -31.60 -2.16 -6.22
CA GLY A 148 -31.68 -1.17 -5.16
C GLY A 148 -31.59 0.25 -5.69
N ASN A 149 -32.11 1.21 -4.93
CA ASN A 149 -31.97 2.63 -5.26
C ASN A 149 -30.51 3.08 -5.07
N HIS A 150 -30.11 4.21 -5.66
CA HIS A 150 -28.74 4.74 -5.55
C HIS A 150 -28.23 4.93 -4.10
N ASP A 151 -29.13 5.00 -3.12
CA ASP A 151 -28.82 5.15 -1.70
C ASP A 151 -28.81 3.82 -0.93
N GLU A 152 -29.23 2.71 -1.56
CA GLU A 152 -29.25 1.40 -0.92
C GLU A 152 -27.83 0.85 -0.78
N ARG A 153 -27.55 0.21 0.36
CA ARG A 153 -26.21 -0.26 0.72
C ARG A 153 -26.29 -1.65 1.30
N VAL A 154 -25.41 -2.53 0.84
CA VAL A 154 -25.27 -3.88 1.38
C VAL A 154 -23.98 -3.95 2.18
N GLN A 155 -24.08 -4.31 3.46
CA GLN A 155 -22.92 -4.65 4.28
C GLN A 155 -22.50 -6.08 3.98
N VAL A 156 -21.19 -6.28 3.83
CA VAL A 156 -20.58 -7.58 3.55
C VAL A 156 -19.52 -7.87 4.60
N GLU A 157 -19.53 -9.08 5.15
CA GLU A 157 -18.44 -9.60 5.99
C GLU A 157 -17.97 -10.96 5.44
N LEU A 158 -16.66 -11.09 5.26
CA LEU A 158 -16.00 -12.25 4.66
C LEU A 158 -14.94 -12.78 5.60
N TRP A 159 -14.86 -14.11 5.71
CA TRP A 159 -13.81 -14.80 6.43
C TRP A 159 -13.07 -15.73 5.49
N ALA A 160 -11.74 -15.70 5.56
CA ALA A 160 -10.84 -16.58 4.82
C ALA A 160 -9.59 -16.81 5.67
N ARG A 161 -8.62 -17.57 5.16
CA ARG A 161 -7.32 -17.81 5.80
C ARG A 161 -6.18 -17.43 4.87
N PHE A 162 -5.10 -16.91 5.44
CA PHE A 162 -3.87 -16.59 4.72
C PHE A 162 -2.76 -17.58 5.05
N ARG A 163 -2.35 -18.38 4.08
CA ARG A 163 -1.25 -19.33 4.27
C ARG A 163 0.02 -18.78 3.67
N THR A 164 1.09 -18.78 4.46
CA THR A 164 2.42 -18.42 4.00
C THR A 164 3.51 -19.05 4.87
N THR A 165 4.68 -19.32 4.28
CA THR A 165 5.86 -19.82 4.98
C THR A 165 6.82 -18.71 5.39
N GLU A 166 7.72 -18.99 6.34
CA GLU A 166 8.81 -18.05 6.70
C GLU A 166 9.75 -17.76 5.51
N ALA A 167 10.03 -18.79 4.70
CA ALA A 167 10.84 -18.65 3.50
C ALA A 167 10.20 -17.65 2.50
N GLU A 168 8.88 -17.71 2.31
CA GLU A 168 8.18 -16.77 1.43
C GLU A 168 8.24 -15.33 1.92
N ARG A 169 8.02 -15.11 3.23
CA ARG A 169 8.13 -13.78 3.85
C ARG A 169 9.53 -13.22 3.71
N THR A 170 10.54 -14.05 3.98
CA THR A 170 11.95 -13.68 3.82
C THR A 170 12.29 -13.33 2.37
N ALA A 171 11.78 -14.11 1.43
CA ALA A 171 11.96 -13.85 0.01
C ALA A 171 11.26 -12.56 -0.43
N ALA A 172 10.04 -12.28 0.06
CA ALA A 172 9.33 -11.03 -0.19
C ALA A 172 10.09 -9.80 0.32
N ALA A 173 10.59 -9.86 1.57
CA ALA A 173 11.40 -8.78 2.14
C ALA A 173 12.73 -8.57 1.39
N THR A 174 13.39 -9.65 0.96
CA THR A 174 14.64 -9.58 0.18
C THR A 174 14.42 -8.87 -1.14
N ARG A 175 13.36 -9.27 -1.85
CA ARG A 175 12.97 -8.72 -3.14
C ARG A 175 12.57 -7.24 -3.07
N LEU A 176 11.88 -6.85 -2.01
CA LEU A 176 11.58 -5.45 -1.75
C LEU A 176 12.84 -4.64 -1.44
N ARG A 177 13.79 -5.23 -0.69
CA ARG A 177 15.09 -4.61 -0.43
C ARG A 177 15.89 -4.40 -1.73
N GLU A 178 15.87 -5.37 -2.64
CA GLU A 178 16.48 -5.25 -3.97
C GLU A 178 15.85 -4.12 -4.77
N PHE A 179 14.51 -4.05 -4.82
CA PHE A 179 13.78 -2.98 -5.51
C PHE A 179 14.18 -1.59 -5.01
N TYR A 180 14.18 -1.38 -3.70
CA TYR A 180 14.63 -0.13 -3.09
C TYR A 180 16.13 0.14 -3.37
N GLY A 181 16.98 -0.89 -3.29
CA GLY A 181 18.39 -0.76 -3.62
C GLY A 181 18.63 -0.32 -5.07
N ASP A 182 17.93 -0.92 -6.02
CA ASP A 182 18.08 -0.60 -7.44
C ASP A 182 17.48 0.75 -7.80
N PHE A 183 16.33 1.11 -7.21
CA PHE A 183 15.75 2.43 -7.41
C PHE A 183 16.65 3.54 -6.83
N CYS A 184 17.24 3.31 -5.64
CA CYS A 184 18.23 4.19 -5.06
C CYS A 184 19.45 4.40 -5.97
N LYS A 185 19.97 3.33 -6.60
CA LYS A 185 21.06 3.43 -7.60
C LYS A 185 20.63 4.25 -8.81
N ALA A 186 19.40 4.03 -9.31
CA ALA A 186 18.86 4.75 -10.45
C ALA A 186 18.76 6.26 -10.18
N LEU A 187 18.23 6.66 -9.02
CA LEU A 187 18.16 8.07 -8.61
C LEU A 187 19.55 8.66 -8.34
N SER A 188 20.45 7.90 -7.71
CA SER A 188 21.82 8.31 -7.38
C SER A 188 22.71 8.56 -8.62
N ALA A 189 22.29 8.10 -9.80
CA ALA A 189 22.96 8.38 -11.06
C ALA A 189 22.62 9.77 -11.64
N LEU A 190 21.59 10.42 -11.12
CA LEU A 190 21.25 11.79 -11.51
C LEU A 190 22.32 12.76 -11.01
N LYS A 191 22.65 13.75 -11.85
CA LYS A 191 23.57 14.84 -11.52
C LYS A 191 22.84 16.16 -11.22
N VAL A 192 21.56 16.07 -10.89
CA VAL A 192 20.67 17.22 -10.79
C VAL A 192 20.21 17.38 -9.36
N THR A 193 20.66 18.45 -8.70
CA THR A 193 20.26 18.82 -7.33
C THR A 193 19.35 20.05 -7.29
N GLN A 194 19.22 20.75 -8.42
CA GLN A 194 18.45 21.99 -8.51
C GLN A 194 17.01 21.74 -8.95
N GLN A 195 16.07 22.35 -8.23
CA GLN A 195 14.66 22.44 -8.64
C GLN A 195 14.53 23.48 -9.76
N PRO A 196 13.60 23.32 -10.73
CA PRO A 196 12.67 22.19 -10.92
C PRO A 196 13.24 21.04 -11.78
N GLN A 197 14.50 21.16 -12.24
CA GLN A 197 15.15 20.18 -13.11
C GLN A 197 15.22 18.79 -12.46
N ALA A 198 15.33 18.74 -11.12
CA ALA A 198 15.25 17.51 -10.34
C ALA A 198 13.95 16.73 -10.61
N GLY A 199 12.78 17.39 -10.64
CA GLY A 199 11.50 16.72 -10.92
C GLY A 199 11.42 16.10 -12.32
N VAL A 200 11.95 16.79 -13.33
CA VAL A 200 12.01 16.26 -14.71
C VAL A 200 12.92 15.02 -14.77
N ALA A 201 14.11 15.11 -14.17
CA ALA A 201 15.08 14.02 -14.13
C ALA A 201 14.57 12.80 -13.34
N TRP A 202 13.90 13.04 -12.22
CA TRP A 202 13.27 12.01 -11.39
C TRP A 202 12.14 11.31 -12.15
N ARG A 203 11.19 12.04 -12.75
CA ARG A 203 10.11 11.44 -13.56
C ARG A 203 10.65 10.59 -14.70
N ALA A 204 11.66 11.09 -15.43
CA ALA A 204 12.29 10.33 -16.51
C ALA A 204 12.95 9.05 -16.00
N THR A 205 13.64 9.13 -14.85
CA THR A 205 14.29 7.98 -14.21
C THR A 205 13.27 6.96 -13.72
N ILE A 206 12.19 7.40 -13.09
CA ILE A 206 11.09 6.56 -12.62
C ILE A 206 10.43 5.85 -13.80
N LYS A 207 10.17 6.57 -14.91
CA LYS A 207 9.60 5.98 -16.12
C LYS A 207 10.51 4.88 -16.70
N ARG A 208 11.81 5.14 -16.81
CA ARG A 208 12.78 4.14 -17.28
C ARG A 208 12.87 2.94 -16.33
N PHE A 209 12.98 3.20 -15.04
CA PHE A 209 13.06 2.17 -14.02
C PHE A 209 11.82 1.26 -14.03
N LEU A 210 10.62 1.84 -14.16
CA LEU A 210 9.39 1.08 -14.30
C LEU A 210 9.28 0.35 -15.65
N ALA A 211 9.90 0.84 -16.73
CA ALA A 211 9.95 0.09 -17.98
C ALA A 211 10.84 -1.16 -17.86
N GLU A 212 11.94 -1.08 -17.11
CA GLU A 212 12.90 -2.18 -16.92
C GLU A 212 12.43 -3.19 -15.85
N HIS A 213 11.81 -2.70 -14.77
CA HIS A 213 11.47 -3.50 -13.60
C HIS A 213 9.96 -3.71 -13.42
N GLY A 214 9.11 -2.93 -14.11
CA GLY A 214 7.66 -2.85 -13.85
C GLY A 214 6.87 -4.12 -14.12
N ALA A 215 7.36 -5.04 -14.95
CA ALA A 215 6.73 -6.35 -15.15
C ALA A 215 6.66 -7.18 -13.85
N ARG A 216 7.47 -6.82 -12.85
CA ARG A 216 7.58 -7.50 -11.55
C ARG A 216 7.00 -6.66 -10.41
N VAL A 217 6.16 -5.68 -10.73
CA VAL A 217 5.75 -4.62 -9.82
C VAL A 217 4.24 -4.38 -10.04
N ASP A 218 3.49 -4.12 -8.99
CA ASP A 218 2.09 -3.70 -9.12
C ASP A 218 1.97 -2.48 -10.03
N PRO A 219 1.04 -2.45 -11.00
CA PRO A 219 0.85 -1.28 -11.85
C PRO A 219 0.54 0.02 -11.08
N ARG A 220 -0.06 -0.06 -9.89
CA ARG A 220 -0.38 1.12 -9.06
C ARG A 220 0.85 1.78 -8.45
N ILE A 221 1.97 1.06 -8.35
CA ILE A 221 3.26 1.60 -7.91
C ILE A 221 3.75 2.68 -8.88
N GLY A 222 3.44 2.53 -10.17
CA GLY A 222 3.77 3.52 -11.17
C GLY A 222 3.20 4.89 -10.82
N THR A 223 1.93 4.94 -10.44
CA THR A 223 1.26 6.19 -10.02
C THR A 223 1.89 6.78 -8.76
N ALA A 224 2.18 5.94 -7.75
CA ALA A 224 2.80 6.38 -6.50
C ALA A 224 4.20 6.97 -6.72
N MET A 225 5.04 6.28 -7.51
CA MET A 225 6.38 6.75 -7.84
C MET A 225 6.32 8.02 -8.70
N GLN A 226 5.41 8.11 -9.66
CA GLN A 226 5.21 9.33 -10.46
C GLN A 226 4.90 10.54 -9.57
N ALA A 227 4.01 10.38 -8.58
CA ALA A 227 3.70 11.44 -7.63
C ALA A 227 4.93 11.88 -6.80
N VAL A 228 5.79 10.95 -6.39
CA VAL A 228 7.08 11.29 -5.75
C VAL A 228 7.98 12.10 -6.69
N GLY A 229 8.01 11.76 -7.97
CA GLY A 229 8.71 12.54 -9.00
C GLY A 229 8.17 13.95 -9.18
N ASP A 230 6.85 14.14 -9.06
CA ASP A 230 6.23 15.46 -9.07
C ASP A 230 6.60 16.29 -7.84
N ILE A 231 6.65 15.65 -6.67
CA ILE A 231 7.12 16.26 -5.42
C ILE A 231 8.57 16.71 -5.55
N ALA A 232 9.45 15.88 -6.12
CA ALA A 232 10.84 16.25 -6.32
C ALA A 232 11.04 17.51 -7.18
N GLY A 233 10.04 17.88 -8.00
CA GLY A 233 10.05 19.12 -8.78
C GLY A 233 9.93 20.40 -7.96
N HIS A 234 9.42 20.34 -6.72
CA HIS A 234 9.15 21.49 -5.87
C HIS A 234 9.60 21.33 -4.41
N ASP A 235 9.77 20.10 -3.92
CA ASP A 235 10.26 19.75 -2.59
C ASP A 235 11.12 18.47 -2.67
N LEU A 236 12.40 18.65 -3.03
CA LEU A 236 13.33 17.55 -3.18
C LEU A 236 13.61 16.85 -1.82
N PRO A 237 13.83 17.58 -0.71
CA PRO A 237 13.93 16.97 0.62
C PRO A 237 12.70 16.18 1.04
N GLY A 238 11.49 16.69 0.74
CA GLY A 238 10.23 16.01 1.00
C GLY A 238 10.10 14.71 0.21
N ALA A 239 10.42 14.72 -1.09
CA ALA A 239 10.41 13.52 -1.93
C ALA A 239 11.38 12.43 -1.42
N ILE A 240 12.58 12.83 -0.97
CA ILE A 240 13.58 11.91 -0.39
C ILE A 240 13.09 11.37 0.95
N SER A 241 12.50 12.22 1.81
CA SER A 241 11.96 11.80 3.10
C SER A 241 10.80 10.81 2.95
N ILE A 242 9.94 11.01 1.93
CA ILE A 242 8.85 10.08 1.60
C ILE A 242 9.40 8.72 1.16
N TYR A 243 10.45 8.73 0.34
CA TYR A 243 11.14 7.51 -0.09
C TYR A 243 11.81 6.77 1.08
N GLU A 244 12.44 7.49 2.02
CA GLU A 244 13.03 6.88 3.22
C GLU A 244 11.96 6.32 4.15
N LEU A 245 10.87 7.07 4.37
CA LEU A 245 9.75 6.64 5.19
C LEU A 245 9.09 5.39 4.60
N SER A 246 8.94 5.30 3.27
CA SER A 246 8.36 4.10 2.66
C SER A 246 9.21 2.85 2.89
N MET A 247 10.55 2.98 2.95
CA MET A 247 11.46 1.90 3.33
C MET A 247 11.26 1.49 4.79
N GLU A 248 11.19 2.45 5.71
CA GLU A 248 10.95 2.19 7.14
C GLU A 248 9.61 1.50 7.36
N GLU A 249 8.54 1.99 6.75
CA GLU A 249 7.20 1.42 6.89
C GLU A 249 7.10 0.01 6.29
N SER A 250 7.88 -0.29 5.25
CA SER A 250 7.75 -1.55 4.50
C SER A 250 8.78 -2.63 4.87
N LEU A 251 9.94 -2.23 5.39
CA LEU A 251 11.06 -3.13 5.75
C LEU A 251 11.56 -2.96 7.19
N ALA A 252 11.01 -2.00 7.95
CA ALA A 252 11.52 -1.64 9.28
C ALA A 252 13.00 -1.26 9.30
N THR A 253 13.51 -0.80 8.14
CA THR A 253 14.90 -0.38 7.97
C THR A 253 15.00 0.52 6.77
N THR A 254 16.02 1.38 6.78
CA THR A 254 16.31 2.32 5.70
C THR A 254 17.54 1.83 4.97
N ILE A 255 17.44 1.59 3.65
CA ILE A 255 18.60 1.26 2.85
C ILE A 255 19.41 2.55 2.67
N PRO A 256 20.71 2.58 3.03
CA PRO A 256 21.50 3.80 2.88
C PRO A 256 21.53 4.28 1.42
N CYS A 257 21.08 5.51 1.21
CA CYS A 257 21.19 6.23 -0.06
C CYS A 257 22.01 7.51 0.12
N PRO A 258 23.36 7.42 0.27
CA PRO A 258 24.18 8.54 0.72
C PRO A 258 24.10 9.77 -0.18
N LYS A 259 24.00 9.57 -1.50
CA LYS A 259 23.87 10.67 -2.46
C LYS A 259 22.57 11.45 -2.32
N LEU A 260 21.44 10.75 -2.14
CA LEU A 260 20.16 11.42 -1.89
C LEU A 260 20.21 12.18 -0.56
N ARG A 261 20.77 11.58 0.49
CA ARG A 261 20.96 12.27 1.78
C ARG A 261 21.88 13.49 1.69
N ALA A 262 22.88 13.47 0.81
CA ALA A 262 23.72 14.64 0.57
C ALA A 262 22.91 15.79 -0.03
N TRP A 263 22.00 15.50 -0.98
CA TRP A 263 21.15 16.53 -1.57
C TRP A 263 20.19 17.19 -0.57
N VAL A 264 19.75 16.46 0.46
CA VAL A 264 18.95 17.02 1.57
C VAL A 264 19.76 18.01 2.42
N LYS A 265 21.09 17.83 2.52
CA LYS A 265 21.97 18.71 3.31
C LYS A 265 22.44 19.95 2.55
N GLU A 266 22.39 19.90 1.22
CA GLU A 266 22.86 20.95 0.32
C GLU A 266 21.77 21.96 -0.09
N GLY A 267 20.49 21.61 0.10
CA GLY A 267 19.32 22.46 -0.17
C GLY A 267 18.68 23.01 1.10
#